data_AF-A0A7Y4SX50-F1
#
_entry.id   AF-A0A7Y4SX50-F1
#
_cell.length_a   1.000
_cell.length_b   1.000
_cell.length_c   1.000
_cell.angle_alpha   90.00
_cell.angle_beta   90.00
_cell.angle_gamma   90.00
#
_symmetry.space_group_name_H-M   'P 1'
#
loop_
_entity.id
_entity.type
_entity.pdbx_description
1 polymer ?
#
loop_
_entity_poly.entity_id
_entity_poly.type
_entity_poly.pdbx_seq_one_letter_code
_entity_poly.pdbx_strand_id
1 'polypeptide(L)'
;MSEIDSLYAAVLGLRAPWSIERVETKLDAGEVHVWVALPKKERWVCPECEAGAPIHDHQDRSWRHLDTCQFHTIVHARVPRLNCPTHGIRQLKVPWAEPGSQFTAMFEALAIYWLQQASVSAVSKHLRIAWDE
;
A
#
# COMPACT_ATOMS: atom_id res chain seq x y z
N MET A 1 18.78 -4.10 -9.06
CA MET A 1 17.74 -4.61 -8.17
C MET A 1 18.42 -5.58 -7.23
N SER A 2 18.32 -5.35 -5.92
CA SER A 2 18.94 -6.22 -4.92
C SER A 2 18.15 -7.53 -4.78
N GLU A 3 18.75 -8.55 -4.15
CA GLU A 3 18.03 -9.78 -3.79
C GLU A 3 16.86 -9.49 -2.83
N ILE A 4 17.04 -8.52 -1.93
CA ILE A 4 16.01 -8.04 -1.01
C ILE A 4 14.83 -7.44 -1.77
N ASP A 5 15.09 -6.57 -2.75
CA ASP A 5 14.03 -5.96 -3.57
C ASP A 5 13.23 -7.03 -4.31
N SER A 6 13.92 -8.06 -4.82
CA SER A 6 13.30 -9.16 -5.56
C SER A 6 12.41 -10.01 -4.65
N LEU A 7 12.88 -10.30 -3.42
CA LEU A 7 12.09 -10.98 -2.40
C LEU A 7 10.83 -10.19 -2.07
N TYR A 8 10.95 -8.90 -1.74
CA TYR A 8 9.81 -8.07 -1.35
C TYR A 8 8.83 -7.85 -2.50
N ALA A 9 9.30 -7.68 -3.74
CA ALA A 9 8.44 -7.65 -4.91
C ALA A 9 7.59 -8.92 -5.02
N ALA A 10 8.21 -10.09 -4.81
CA ALA A 10 7.53 -11.38 -4.89
C ALA A 10 6.54 -11.59 -3.74
N VAL A 11 6.94 -11.36 -2.49
CA VAL A 11 6.06 -11.62 -1.32
C VAL A 11 4.90 -10.63 -1.21
N LEU A 12 5.06 -9.40 -1.69
CA LEU A 12 3.96 -8.43 -1.80
C LEU A 12 3.09 -8.65 -3.05
N GLY A 13 3.44 -9.62 -3.90
CA GLY A 13 2.71 -9.91 -5.14
C GLY A 13 2.73 -8.75 -6.15
N LEU A 14 3.77 -7.90 -6.10
CA LEU A 14 3.88 -6.76 -7.00
C LEU A 14 4.07 -7.22 -8.44
N ARG A 15 3.41 -6.51 -9.34
CA ARG A 15 3.52 -6.71 -10.79
C ARG A 15 3.79 -5.38 -11.45
N ALA A 16 4.41 -5.45 -12.63
CA ALA A 16 4.53 -4.28 -13.49
C ALA A 16 3.17 -3.58 -13.64
N PRO A 17 3.11 -2.23 -13.56
CA PRO A 17 4.25 -1.31 -13.55
C PRO A 17 4.87 -1.01 -12.17
N TRP A 18 4.42 -1.64 -11.08
CA TRP A 18 4.95 -1.38 -9.74
C TRP A 18 6.26 -2.13 -9.49
N SER A 19 7.19 -1.48 -8.79
CA SER A 19 8.50 -2.04 -8.44
C SER A 19 8.96 -1.54 -7.08
N ILE A 20 9.84 -2.29 -6.43
CA ILE A 20 10.48 -1.86 -5.18
C ILE A 20 11.51 -0.77 -5.50
N GLU A 21 11.37 0.37 -4.84
CA GLU A 21 12.35 1.47 -4.88
C GLU A 21 13.43 1.29 -3.83
N ARG A 22 13.04 0.97 -2.59
CA ARG A 22 13.94 0.65 -1.49
C ARG A 22 13.23 -0.11 -0.37
N VAL A 23 14.01 -0.83 0.43
CA VAL A 23 13.55 -1.49 1.66
C VAL A 23 14.47 -1.04 2.79
N GLU A 24 13.89 -0.65 3.92
CA GLU A 24 14.64 -0.32 5.13
C GLU A 24 14.08 -1.06 6.34
N THR A 25 14.97 -1.62 7.15
CA THR A 25 14.60 -2.25 8.41
C THR A 25 15.07 -1.35 9.55
N LYS A 26 14.12 -0.94 10.40
CA LYS A 26 14.41 -0.20 11.63
C LYS A 26 14.33 -1.16 12.80
N LEU A 27 15.47 -1.71 13.18
CA LEU A 27 15.54 -2.74 14.22
C LEU A 27 15.04 -2.24 15.58
N ASP A 28 15.42 -1.02 15.97
CA ASP A 28 15.04 -0.43 17.26
C ASP A 28 13.54 -0.16 17.36
N ALA A 29 12.89 0.13 16.23
CA ALA A 29 11.44 0.33 16.15
C ALA A 29 10.67 -0.97 15.93
N GLY A 30 11.35 -2.07 15.56
CA GLY A 30 10.68 -3.30 15.14
C GLY A 30 9.87 -3.12 13.86
N GLU A 31 10.34 -2.28 12.92
CA GLU A 31 9.63 -1.94 11.68
C GLU A 31 10.41 -2.34 10.42
N VAL A 32 9.67 -2.68 9.36
CA VAL A 32 10.18 -2.80 7.99
C VAL A 32 9.40 -1.83 7.12
N HIS A 33 10.10 -0.93 6.44
CA HIS A 33 9.51 -0.01 5.49
C HIS A 33 9.86 -0.43 4.07
N VAL A 34 8.84 -0.54 3.22
CA VAL A 34 8.99 -0.94 1.83
C VAL A 34 8.44 0.17 0.95
N TRP A 35 9.29 0.82 0.16
CA TRP A 35 8.87 1.85 -0.80
C TRP A 35 8.65 1.22 -2.16
N VAL A 36 7.46 1.46 -2.71
CA VAL A 36 7.00 0.96 -4.00
C VAL A 36 6.77 2.15 -4.92
N ALA A 37 7.32 2.06 -6.12
CA ALA A 37 7.28 3.13 -7.11
C ALA A 37 6.67 2.68 -8.44
N LEU A 38 6.06 3.64 -9.11
CA LEU A 38 5.71 3.56 -10.53
C LEU A 38 6.82 4.16 -11.39
N PRO A 39 7.00 3.69 -12.64
CA PRO A 39 7.80 4.39 -13.62
C PRO A 39 7.23 5.79 -13.86
N LYS A 40 8.13 6.76 -14.06
CA LYS A 40 7.73 8.12 -14.42
C LYS A 40 7.03 8.10 -15.78
N LYS A 41 5.78 8.55 -15.81
CA LYS A 41 4.96 8.74 -17.02
C LYS A 41 4.18 10.04 -16.90
N GLU A 42 3.96 10.72 -18.01
CA GLU A 42 3.22 11.99 -18.03
C GLU A 42 1.69 11.79 -18.02
N ARG A 43 1.21 10.62 -18.44
CA ARG A 43 -0.22 10.28 -18.51
C ARG A 43 -0.48 8.87 -18.00
N TRP A 44 -1.60 8.74 -17.30
CA TRP A 44 -2.18 7.48 -16.84
C TRP A 44 -3.66 7.43 -17.19
N VAL A 45 -4.32 6.30 -16.95
CA VAL A 45 -5.76 6.16 -17.19
C VAL A 45 -6.55 6.50 -15.93
N CYS A 46 -7.67 7.21 -16.11
CA CYS A 46 -8.61 7.47 -15.02
C CYS A 46 -9.12 6.13 -14.44
N PRO A 47 -9.13 5.95 -13.11
CA PRO A 47 -9.58 4.69 -12.49
C PRO A 47 -11.08 4.41 -12.60
N GLU A 48 -11.86 5.38 -13.08
CA GLU A 48 -13.33 5.31 -13.24
C GLU A 48 -13.76 5.03 -14.68
N CYS A 49 -13.22 5.77 -15.65
CA CYS A 49 -13.62 5.68 -17.05
C CYS A 49 -12.53 5.22 -18.01
N GLU A 50 -11.34 4.89 -17.49
CA GLU A 50 -10.20 4.37 -18.24
C GLU A 50 -9.65 5.30 -19.35
N ALA A 51 -10.22 6.49 -19.52
CA ALA A 51 -9.71 7.51 -20.42
C ALA A 51 -8.36 8.06 -19.93
N GLY A 52 -7.44 8.33 -20.87
CA GLY A 52 -6.15 8.95 -20.55
C GLY A 52 -6.32 10.33 -19.91
N ALA A 53 -5.67 10.54 -18.77
CA ALA A 53 -5.71 11.77 -18.00
C ALA A 53 -4.28 12.21 -17.61
N PRO A 54 -3.99 13.53 -17.64
CA PRO A 54 -2.71 14.05 -17.17
C PRO A 54 -2.60 13.91 -15.65
N ILE A 55 -1.37 13.79 -15.17
CA ILE A 55 -1.10 13.88 -13.73
C ILE A 55 -1.38 15.31 -13.26
N HIS A 56 -2.20 15.44 -12.22
CA HIS A 56 -2.41 16.68 -11.49
C HIS A 56 -1.28 16.92 -10.50
N ASP A 57 -1.09 15.96 -9.59
CA ASP A 57 -0.03 15.93 -8.59
C ASP A 57 0.19 14.49 -8.11
N HIS A 58 0.95 14.34 -7.02
CA HIS A 58 1.19 13.05 -6.38
C HIS A 58 0.87 13.16 -4.90
N GLN A 59 0.37 12.06 -4.33
CA GLN A 59 0.12 11.93 -2.91
C GLN A 59 1.00 10.82 -2.34
N ASP A 60 1.77 11.14 -1.31
CA ASP A 60 2.49 10.14 -0.53
C ASP A 60 1.50 9.43 0.39
N ARG A 61 1.51 8.10 0.34
CA ARG A 61 0.64 7.26 1.14
C ARG A 61 1.42 6.10 1.73
N SER A 62 0.99 5.69 2.91
CA SER A 62 1.48 4.50 3.60
C SER A 62 0.33 3.55 3.88
N TRP A 63 0.63 2.25 3.90
CA TRP A 63 -0.29 1.20 4.28
C TRP A 63 0.37 0.27 5.28
N ARG A 64 -0.36 -0.09 6.33
CA ARG A 64 0.01 -1.18 7.21
C ARG A 64 -0.21 -2.52 6.49
N HIS A 65 0.85 -3.32 6.40
CA HIS A 65 0.83 -4.66 5.80
C HIS A 65 0.95 -5.76 6.85
N LEU A 66 0.95 -7.03 6.46
CA LEU A 66 1.27 -8.14 7.35
C LEU A 66 2.71 -8.03 7.87
N ASP A 67 2.95 -8.50 9.10
CA ASP A 67 4.28 -8.47 9.70
C ASP A 67 5.28 -9.33 8.95
N THR A 68 6.46 -8.76 8.67
CA THR A 68 7.59 -9.52 8.16
C THR A 68 8.46 -9.95 9.33
N CYS A 69 8.51 -11.26 9.61
CA CYS A 69 9.30 -11.81 10.71
C CYS A 69 9.02 -11.12 12.07
N GLN A 70 7.75 -10.80 12.36
CA GLN A 70 7.27 -10.07 13.55
C GLN A 70 7.52 -8.55 13.55
N PHE A 71 8.22 -8.03 12.53
CA PHE A 71 8.39 -6.58 12.34
C PHE A 71 7.14 -5.97 11.71
N HIS A 72 6.75 -4.79 12.19
CA HIS A 72 5.68 -3.98 11.62
C HIS A 72 6.06 -3.54 10.20
N THR A 73 5.44 -4.18 9.20
CA THR A 73 5.67 -3.84 7.81
C THR A 73 4.76 -2.72 7.35
N ILE A 74 5.36 -1.66 6.82
CA ILE A 74 4.68 -0.49 6.27
C ILE A 74 5.09 -0.34 4.81
N VAL A 75 4.10 -0.37 3.91
CA VAL A 75 4.29 -0.15 2.48
C VAL A 75 4.08 1.33 2.19
N HIS A 76 4.99 1.95 1.47
CA HIS A 76 4.94 3.37 1.09
C HIS A 76 4.85 3.48 -0.42
N ALA A 77 4.04 4.40 -0.92
CA ALA A 77 4.04 4.74 -2.34
C ALA A 77 3.66 6.20 -2.57
N ARG A 78 4.28 6.80 -3.57
CA ARG A 78 3.91 8.10 -4.11
C ARG A 78 2.94 7.91 -5.26
N VAL A 79 1.64 8.00 -4.98
CA VAL A 79 0.57 7.64 -5.93
C VAL A 79 0.12 8.88 -6.72
N PRO A 80 0.11 8.85 -8.06
CA PRO A 80 -0.39 9.94 -8.87
C PRO A 80 -1.88 10.21 -8.65
N ARG A 81 -2.28 11.48 -8.60
CA ARG A 81 -3.67 11.92 -8.77
C ARG A 81 -3.81 12.53 -10.15
N LEU A 82 -4.81 12.10 -10.89
CA LEU A 82 -5.04 12.43 -12.30
C LEU A 82 -6.17 13.44 -12.41
N ASN A 83 -6.05 14.42 -13.31
CA ASN A 83 -7.13 15.35 -13.61
C ASN A 83 -7.98 14.81 -14.76
N CYS A 84 -9.01 14.03 -14.44
CA CYS A 84 -9.94 13.49 -15.44
C CYS A 84 -10.96 14.58 -15.84
N PRO A 85 -11.19 14.82 -17.15
CA PRO A 85 -12.15 15.83 -17.60
C PRO A 85 -13.61 15.53 -17.18
N THR A 86 -13.94 14.26 -16.92
CA THR A 86 -15.31 13.83 -16.56
C THR A 86 -15.49 13.66 -15.05
N HIS A 87 -14.48 13.15 -14.35
CA HIS A 87 -14.60 12.77 -12.93
C HIS A 87 -13.85 13.73 -11.99
N GLY A 88 -13.10 14.70 -12.52
CA GLY A 88 -12.23 15.58 -11.76
C GLY A 88 -10.96 14.85 -11.28
N ILE A 89 -10.43 15.29 -10.13
CA ILE A 89 -9.20 14.72 -9.57
C ILE A 89 -9.49 13.32 -9.02
N ARG A 90 -8.74 12.32 -9.49
CA ARG A 90 -8.84 10.92 -9.04
C ARG A 90 -7.47 10.32 -8.78
N GLN A 91 -7.30 9.67 -7.64
CA GLN A 91 -6.08 8.93 -7.34
C GLN A 91 -6.03 7.63 -8.13
N LEU A 92 -4.85 7.30 -8.68
CA LEU A 92 -4.62 6.01 -9.34
C LEU A 92 -4.84 4.86 -8.35
N LYS A 93 -5.51 3.78 -8.79
CA LYS A 93 -5.68 2.57 -7.99
C LYS A 93 -4.32 1.89 -7.74
N VAL A 94 -4.09 1.46 -6.51
CA VAL A 94 -2.96 0.59 -6.15
C VAL A 94 -3.46 -0.85 -6.08
N PRO A 95 -2.67 -1.86 -6.47
CA PRO A 95 -3.14 -3.25 -6.53
C PRO A 95 -3.26 -3.93 -5.16
N TRP A 96 -2.71 -3.34 -4.09
CA TRP A 96 -2.66 -3.94 -2.76
C TRP A 96 -3.63 -3.35 -1.74
N ALA A 97 -4.39 -2.30 -2.07
CA ALA A 97 -5.29 -1.64 -1.12
C ALA A 97 -6.48 -0.97 -1.83
N GLU A 98 -7.61 -0.94 -1.13
CA GLU A 98 -8.79 -0.22 -1.58
C GLU A 98 -8.62 1.31 -1.48
N PRO A 99 -9.36 2.10 -2.27
CA PRO A 99 -9.35 3.55 -2.17
C PRO A 99 -9.64 4.02 -0.73
N GLY A 100 -8.80 4.90 -0.20
CA GLY A 100 -8.93 5.44 1.16
C GLY A 100 -8.45 4.54 2.29
N SER A 101 -8.18 3.25 2.05
CA SER A 101 -7.73 2.35 3.13
C SER A 101 -6.31 2.69 3.60
N GLN A 102 -6.08 2.60 4.91
CA GLN A 102 -4.75 2.68 5.54
C GLN A 102 -4.08 1.31 5.66
N PHE A 103 -4.77 0.25 5.23
CA PHE A 103 -4.32 -1.13 5.32
C PHE A 103 -4.23 -1.75 3.93
N THR A 104 -3.35 -2.73 3.78
CA THR A 104 -3.37 -3.58 2.58
C THR A 104 -4.51 -4.59 2.64
N ALA A 105 -5.02 -5.03 1.48
CA ALA A 105 -6.06 -6.04 1.38
C ALA A 105 -5.70 -7.35 2.11
N MET A 106 -4.42 -7.74 2.09
CA MET A 106 -3.94 -8.91 2.86
C MET A 106 -4.02 -8.71 4.37
N PHE A 107 -3.74 -7.50 4.86
CA PHE A 107 -3.88 -7.16 6.27
C PHE A 107 -5.36 -7.13 6.68
N GLU A 108 -6.22 -6.49 5.88
CA GLU A 108 -7.67 -6.47 6.11
C GLU A 108 -8.25 -7.88 6.13
N ALA A 109 -7.82 -8.76 5.23
CA ALA A 109 -8.25 -10.16 5.21
C ALA A 109 -7.85 -10.90 6.51
N LEU A 110 -6.63 -10.69 7.01
CA LEU A 110 -6.20 -11.25 8.30
C LEU A 110 -7.04 -10.70 9.46
N ALA A 111 -7.33 -9.39 9.46
CA ALA A 111 -8.14 -8.76 10.48
C ALA A 111 -9.57 -9.31 10.50
N ILE A 112 -10.21 -9.43 9.33
CA ILE A 112 -11.54 -10.03 9.18
C ILE A 112 -11.54 -11.47 9.70
N TYR A 113 -10.53 -12.27 9.36
CA TYR A 113 -10.42 -13.64 9.85
C TYR A 113 -10.39 -13.70 11.39
N TRP A 114 -9.57 -12.86 12.03
CA TRP A 114 -9.49 -12.81 13.49
C TRP A 114 -10.76 -12.28 14.15
N LEU A 115 -11.45 -11.32 13.53
CA LEU A 115 -12.73 -10.78 14.03
C LEU A 115 -13.85 -11.82 14.04
N GLN A 116 -13.73 -12.90 13.26
CA GLN A 116 -14.67 -14.03 13.33
C GLN A 116 -14.42 -14.95 14.54
N GLN A 117 -13.25 -14.84 15.17
CA GLN A 117 -12.78 -15.77 16.21
C GLN A 117 -12.63 -15.13 17.60
N ALA A 118 -12.50 -13.81 17.66
CA ALA A 118 -12.23 -13.09 18.89
C ALA A 118 -12.93 -11.72 18.95
N SER A 119 -12.99 -11.12 20.13
CA SER A 119 -13.56 -9.79 20.30
C SER A 119 -12.71 -8.72 19.60
N VAL A 120 -13.36 -7.62 19.17
CA VAL A 120 -12.68 -6.49 18.51
C VAL A 120 -11.46 -6.00 19.30
N SER A 121 -11.59 -5.90 20.64
CA SER A 121 -10.50 -5.48 21.51
C SER A 121 -9.32 -6.46 21.52
N ALA A 122 -9.60 -7.77 21.55
CA ALA A 122 -8.56 -8.79 21.47
C ALA A 122 -7.83 -8.75 20.11
N VAL A 123 -8.57 -8.58 19.02
CA VAL A 123 -8.01 -8.50 17.66
C VAL A 123 -7.17 -7.24 17.48
N SER A 124 -7.67 -6.06 17.88
CA SER A 124 -6.91 -4.80 17.81
C SER A 124 -5.61 -4.89 18.61
N LYS A 125 -5.65 -5.48 19.82
CA LYS A 125 -4.44 -5.74 20.62
C LYS A 125 -3.48 -6.71 19.94
N HIS A 126 -3.99 -7.79 19.35
CA HIS A 126 -3.17 -8.80 18.67
C HIS A 126 -2.49 -8.25 17.42
N LEU A 127 -3.23 -7.52 16.58
CA LEU A 127 -2.74 -6.94 15.33
C LEU A 127 -2.00 -5.62 15.53
N ARG A 128 -1.96 -5.11 16.77
CA ARG A 128 -1.29 -3.86 17.15
C ARG A 128 -1.86 -2.67 16.35
N ILE A 129 -3.19 -2.62 16.24
CA ILE A 129 -3.92 -1.53 15.58
C ILE A 129 -4.42 -0.58 16.67
N ALA A 130 -3.96 0.67 16.63
CA ALA A 130 -4.52 1.78 17.40
C ALA A 130 -5.71 2.38 16.61
N TRP A 131 -6.73 2.87 17.29
CA TRP A 131 -7.95 3.42 16.63
C TRP A 131 -7.80 4.92 16.29
N ASP A 132 -6.57 5.42 16.37
CA ASP A 132 -6.19 6.82 16.36
C ASP A 132 -5.14 7.16 15.28
N GLU A 133 -5.00 6.30 14.26
CA GLU A 133 -4.26 6.56 13.01
C GLU A 133 -5.14 7.16 11.90
#